data_AF-A0A142LKW5-F1
#
_entry.id   AF-A0A142LKW5-F1
#
_cell.length_a   1.000
_cell.length_b   1.000
_cell.length_c   1.000
_cell.angle_alpha   90.00
_cell.angle_beta   90.00
_cell.angle_gamma   90.00
#
_symmetry.space_group_name_H-M   'P 1'
#
loop_
_entity.id
_entity.type
_entity.pdbx_description
1 polymer ?
#
loop_
_entity_poly.entity_id
_entity_poly.type
_entity_poly.pdbx_seq_one_letter_code
_entity_poly.pdbx_strand_id
1 'polypeptide(L)'
;MWNGLQIFASETIPIVGCADVKILGFVDLNLIYRENEDCLDLLFFGESGIDSYVYCISAKQYQILDRVSLSLTETFDSFEMLIYEAFQCHL
;
A
#
# COMPACT_ATOMS: atom_id res chain seq x y z
N MET A 1 -14.86 0.08 10.62
CA MET A 1 -14.11 -0.16 9.36
C MET A 1 -13.88 1.19 8.71
N TRP A 2 -12.66 1.42 8.25
CA TRP A 2 -12.27 2.60 7.50
C TRP A 2 -12.32 2.25 6.01
N ASN A 3 -13.03 3.07 5.22
CA ASN A 3 -13.20 2.88 3.77
C ASN A 3 -12.41 3.94 2.99
N GLY A 4 -11.23 4.29 3.48
CA GLY A 4 -10.36 5.22 2.77
C GLY A 4 -9.26 4.47 2.03
N LEU A 5 -8.66 5.17 1.07
CA LEU A 5 -7.41 4.78 0.43
C LEU A 5 -6.30 5.69 0.98
N GLN A 6 -5.21 5.10 1.47
CA GLN A 6 -4.01 5.83 1.86
C GLN A 6 -2.85 5.39 0.99
N ILE A 7 -2.29 6.34 0.26
CA ILE A 7 -1.02 6.17 -0.45
C ILE A 7 0.09 6.79 0.41
N PHE A 8 1.19 6.06 0.57
CA PHE A 8 2.31 6.48 1.40
C PHE A 8 3.08 7.63 0.75
N ALA A 9 3.57 8.55 1.58
CA ALA A 9 4.39 9.67 1.16
C ALA A 9 5.87 9.29 1.14
N SER A 10 6.75 10.14 0.61
CA SER A 10 8.20 9.89 0.66
C SER A 10 8.74 9.83 2.10
N GLU A 11 8.14 10.62 3.00
CA GLU A 11 8.43 10.67 4.43
C GLU A 11 7.10 10.82 5.20
N THR A 12 7.09 10.52 6.50
CA THR A 12 5.88 10.68 7.30
C THR A 12 5.57 12.17 7.48
N ILE A 13 4.44 12.63 6.93
CA ILE A 13 4.04 14.04 6.94
C ILE A 13 2.63 14.24 7.54
N PRO A 14 2.38 15.34 8.28
CA PRO A 14 1.04 15.67 8.74
C PRO A 14 0.14 16.13 7.57
N ILE A 15 -1.16 15.84 7.66
CA ILE A 15 -2.14 16.40 6.73
C ILE A 15 -2.34 17.89 7.06
N VAL A 16 -2.25 18.74 6.05
CA VAL A 16 -2.47 20.19 6.22
C VAL A 16 -3.87 20.45 6.80
N GLY A 17 -3.92 21.18 7.92
CA GLY A 17 -5.17 21.46 8.64
C GLY A 17 -5.61 20.36 9.62
N CYS A 18 -4.95 19.20 9.63
CA CYS A 18 -5.25 18.06 10.49
C CYS A 18 -3.95 17.51 11.11
N ALA A 19 -3.33 18.26 12.03
CA ALA A 19 -1.99 17.95 12.55
C ALA A 19 -1.88 16.58 13.27
N ASP A 20 -2.99 16.07 13.80
CA ASP A 20 -3.04 14.77 14.48
C ASP A 20 -3.08 13.58 13.51
N VAL A 21 -3.31 13.84 12.21
CA VAL A 21 -3.39 12.80 11.17
C VAL A 21 -2.14 12.89 10.28
N LYS A 22 -1.50 11.75 10.06
CA LYS A 22 -0.27 11.65 9.27
C LYS A 22 -0.45 10.74 8.07
N ILE A 23 0.15 11.13 6.94
CA ILE A 23 0.44 10.24 5.83
C ILE A 23 1.74 9.53 6.17
N LEU A 24 1.72 8.21 6.15
CA LEU A 24 2.87 7.40 6.54
C LEU A 24 3.96 7.43 5.47
N GLY A 25 5.21 7.43 5.91
CA GLY A 25 6.38 7.44 5.03
C GLY A 25 6.64 6.06 4.42
N PHE A 26 6.90 6.03 3.13
CA PHE A 26 7.11 4.84 2.31
C PHE A 26 8.31 4.02 2.81
N VAL A 27 9.44 4.67 3.04
CA VAL A 27 10.67 3.98 3.49
C VAL A 27 10.48 3.41 4.88
N ASP A 28 10.01 4.23 5.83
CA ASP A 28 9.83 3.83 7.23
C ASP A 28 8.87 2.64 7.36
N LEU A 29 7.74 2.68 6.64
CA LEU A 29 6.78 1.58 6.66
C LEU A 29 7.33 0.30 6.06
N ASN A 30 8.02 0.38 4.92
CA ASN A 30 8.59 -0.81 4.30
C ASN A 30 9.70 -1.44 5.18
N LEU A 31 10.42 -0.65 5.98
CA LEU A 31 11.34 -1.19 6.98
C LEU A 31 10.60 -1.97 8.06
N ILE A 32 9.45 -1.47 8.54
CA ILE A 32 8.61 -2.17 9.52
C ILE A 32 8.02 -3.46 8.92
N TYR A 33 7.45 -3.41 7.72
CA TYR A 33 6.87 -4.60 7.08
C TYR A 33 7.90 -5.70 6.86
N ARG A 34 9.16 -5.35 6.56
CA ARG A 34 10.26 -6.30 6.39
C ARG A 34 10.68 -7.02 7.67
N GLU A 35 10.18 -6.63 8.84
CA GLU A 35 10.31 -7.43 10.06
C GLU A 35 9.52 -8.76 9.95
N ASN A 36 8.53 -8.84 9.06
CA ASN A 36 7.87 -10.08 8.67
C ASN A 36 8.57 -10.70 7.45
N GLU A 37 8.96 -11.97 7.56
CA GLU A 37 9.62 -12.73 6.49
C GLU A 37 8.75 -12.83 5.22
N ASP A 38 7.43 -12.93 5.37
CA ASP A 38 6.48 -13.02 4.25
C ASP A 38 6.45 -11.72 3.40
N CYS A 39 6.92 -10.61 3.96
CA CYS A 39 6.91 -9.30 3.32
C CYS A 39 8.26 -8.93 2.67
N LEU A 40 9.29 -9.78 2.75
CA LEU A 40 10.64 -9.44 2.27
C LEU A 40 10.71 -9.19 0.76
N ASP A 41 9.82 -9.83 -0.01
CA ASP A 41 9.73 -9.69 -1.47
C ASP A 41 8.73 -8.61 -1.92
N LEU A 42 8.15 -7.87 -0.97
CA LEU A 42 7.09 -6.89 -1.22
C LEU A 42 7.56 -5.47 -0.93
N LEU A 43 7.11 -4.53 -1.76
CA LEU A 43 7.20 -3.09 -1.53
C LEU A 43 5.78 -2.52 -1.44
N PHE A 44 5.38 -2.03 -0.27
CA PHE A 44 4.05 -1.50 -0.01
C PHE A 44 3.98 -0.02 -0.36
N PHE A 45 3.02 0.39 -1.17
CA PHE A 45 2.78 1.80 -1.56
C PHE A 45 1.59 2.42 -0.85
N GLY A 46 0.69 1.60 -0.32
CA GLY A 46 -0.52 2.07 0.29
C GLY A 46 -1.39 0.93 0.79
N GLU A 47 -2.46 1.32 1.47
CA GLU A 47 -3.46 0.39 1.99
C GLU A 47 -4.85 1.00 1.96
N SER A 48 -5.85 0.12 1.97
CA SER A 48 -7.25 0.43 2.24
C SER A 48 -7.70 -0.27 3.54
N GLY A 49 -9.01 -0.26 3.80
CA GLY A 49 -9.58 -1.00 4.91
C GLY A 49 -9.31 -2.51 4.86
N ILE A 50 -9.19 -3.09 3.66
CA ILE A 50 -9.05 -4.54 3.46
C ILE A 50 -7.89 -4.92 2.54
N ASP A 51 -7.35 -3.99 1.75
CA ASP A 51 -6.35 -4.27 0.74
C ASP A 51 -4.99 -3.63 1.07
N SER A 52 -3.94 -4.27 0.58
CA SER A 52 -2.59 -3.72 0.50
C SER A 52 -2.17 -3.60 -0.96
N TYR A 53 -1.62 -2.45 -1.33
CA TYR A 53 -1.18 -2.15 -2.69
C TYR A 53 0.35 -2.25 -2.75
N VAL A 54 0.88 -3.25 -3.46
CA VAL A 54 2.29 -3.61 -3.38
C VAL A 54 2.93 -3.80 -4.76
N TYR A 55 4.27 -3.80 -4.78
CA TYR A 55 5.07 -4.34 -5.86
C TYR A 55 5.82 -5.58 -5.36
N CYS A 56 5.64 -6.70 -6.03
CA CYS A 56 6.38 -7.93 -5.80
C CYS A 56 7.68 -7.89 -6.62
N ILE A 57 8.82 -7.91 -5.91
CA ILE A 57 10.14 -7.69 -6.48
C ILE A 57 10.54 -8.86 -7.39
N SER A 58 10.35 -10.11 -6.93
CA SER A 58 10.71 -11.30 -7.69
C SER A 58 9.86 -11.46 -8.96
N ALA A 59 8.55 -11.21 -8.86
CA ALA A 59 7.62 -11.32 -9.98
C ALA A 59 7.68 -10.12 -10.94
N LYS A 60 8.25 -8.99 -10.47
CA LYS A 60 8.25 -7.70 -11.17
C LYS A 60 6.85 -7.20 -11.52
N GLN A 61 5.91 -7.38 -10.61
CA GLN A 61 4.50 -7.07 -10.82
C GLN A 61 3.92 -6.24 -9.69
N TYR A 62 2.97 -5.38 -10.02
CA TYR A 62 2.14 -4.68 -9.06
C TYR A 62 0.98 -5.58 -8.65
N GLN A 63 0.60 -5.56 -7.38
CA GLN A 63 -0.36 -6.51 -6.81
C GLN A 63 -1.28 -5.83 -5.81
N ILE A 64 -2.53 -6.30 -5.77
CA ILE A 64 -3.45 -6.10 -4.64
C ILE A 64 -3.42 -7.38 -3.82
N LEU A 65 -3.17 -7.25 -2.53
CA LEU A 65 -3.21 -8.33 -1.56
C LEU A 65 -4.29 -8.07 -0.52
N ASP A 66 -4.95 -9.13 -0.04
CA ASP A 66 -5.70 -9.03 1.21
C ASP A 66 -4.75 -8.63 2.35
N ARG A 67 -5.13 -7.61 3.12
CA ARG A 67 -4.25 -6.98 4.11
C ARG A 67 -3.86 -7.90 5.27
N VAL A 68 -4.69 -8.89 5.60
CA VAL A 68 -4.47 -9.76 6.77
C VAL A 68 -3.75 -11.03 6.38
N SER A 69 -4.23 -11.70 5.33
CA SER A 69 -3.72 -12.99 4.87
C SER A 69 -2.58 -12.87 3.86
N LEU A 70 -2.36 -11.67 3.31
CA LEU A 70 -1.44 -11.42 2.20
C LEU A 70 -1.74 -12.26 0.95
N SER A 71 -2.98 -12.76 0.83
CA SER A 71 -3.39 -13.51 -0.35
C SER A 71 -3.49 -12.59 -1.56
N LEU A 72 -2.91 -13.01 -2.68
CA LEU A 72 -3.00 -12.29 -3.95
C LEU A 72 -4.45 -12.21 -4.43
N THR A 73 -4.91 -10.98 -4.66
CA THR A 73 -6.22 -10.68 -5.22
C THR A 73 -6.12 -10.39 -6.71
N GLU A 74 -5.22 -9.49 -7.11
CA GLU A 74 -5.10 -9.03 -8.49
C GLU A 74 -3.67 -8.57 -8.81
N THR A 75 -3.31 -8.58 -10.10
CA THR A 75 -1.98 -8.21 -10.62
C THR A 75 -2.07 -7.17 -11.73
N PHE A 76 -1.08 -6.27 -11.79
CA PHE A 76 -1.01 -5.21 -12.79
C PHE A 76 0.41 -5.05 -13.34
N ASP A 77 0.50 -4.61 -14.59
CA ASP A 77 1.77 -4.39 -15.30
C ASP A 77 2.41 -3.03 -14.96
N SER A 78 1.66 -2.11 -14.35
CA SER A 78 2.13 -0.76 -14.01
C SER A 78 1.51 -0.23 -12.71
N PHE A 79 2.21 0.72 -12.10
CA PHE A 79 1.75 1.40 -10.89
C PHE A 79 0.47 2.21 -11.17
N GLU A 80 0.40 2.85 -12.33
CA GLU A 80 -0.73 3.66 -12.75
C GLU A 80 -2.01 2.83 -12.85
N MET A 81 -1.92 1.59 -13.34
CA MET A 81 -3.07 0.66 -13.39
C MET A 81 -3.51 0.24 -11.99
N LEU A 82 -2.57 -0.12 -11.12
CA LEU A 82 -2.87 -0.46 -9.72
C LEU A 82 -3.60 0.68 -9.01
N ILE A 83 -3.09 1.91 -9.16
CA ILE A 83 -3.67 3.10 -8.52
C ILE A 83 -5.01 3.47 -9.15
N TYR A 84 -5.16 3.34 -10.46
CA TYR A 84 -6.45 3.54 -11.12
C TYR A 84 -7.52 2.60 -10.53
N GLU A 85 -7.20 1.31 -10.39
CA GLU A 85 -8.12 0.34 -9.80
C GLU A 85 -8.41 0.67 -8.33
N ALA A 86 -7.38 0.99 -7.55
CA ALA A 86 -7.54 1.39 -6.15
C ALA A 86 -8.50 2.58 -5.99
N PHE A 87 -8.48 3.56 -6.90
CA PHE A 87 -9.41 4.68 -6.88
C PHE A 87 -10.84 4.29 -7.30
N GLN A 88 -11.02 3.39 -8.28
CA GLN A 88 -12.35 2.94 -8.70
C GLN A 88 -13.14 2.30 -7.54
N CYS A 89 -12.48 1.58 -6.65
CA CYS A 89 -13.14 0.96 -5.49
C CYS A 89 -13.59 1.97 -4.41
N HIS A 90 -13.15 3.23 -4.49
CA HIS A 90 -13.36 4.25 -3.46
C HIS A 90 -14.09 5.51 -3.94
N LEU A 91 -14.54 5.52 -5.21
CA LEU A 91 -15.38 6.56 -5.82
C LEU A 91 -16.84 6.13 -5.89
#